data_AF-A0A3L7AMS1-F1
#
_entry.id   AF-A0A3L7AMS1-F1
#
_cell.length_a   1.000
_cell.length_b   1.000
_cell.length_c   1.000
_cell.angle_alpha   90.00
_cell.angle_beta   90.00
_cell.angle_gamma   90.00
#
_symmetry.space_group_name_H-M   'P 1'
#
loop_
_entity.id
_entity.type
_entity.pdbx_description
1 polymer ?
#
loop_
_entity_poly.entity_id
_entity_poly.type
_entity_poly.pdbx_seq_one_letter_code
_entity_poly.pdbx_strand_id
1 'polypeptide(L)' 'MTEVERDRIKRRAHALWREAGSPQGRDREFWERAELQVLKGQSAAQ' A
#
# COMPACT_ATOMS: atom_id res chain seq x y z
N MET A 1 5.33 7.46 10.86
CA MET A 1 4.34 6.45 10.47
C MET A 1 3.24 6.40 11.51
N THR A 2 2.19 7.15 11.26
CA THR A 2 0.98 7.21 12.09
C THR A 2 0.09 6.00 11.82
N GLU A 3 -0.86 5.76 12.72
CA GLU A 3 -1.88 4.71 12.54
C GLU A 3 -2.68 4.92 11.25
N VAL A 4 -2.89 6.18 10.85
CA VAL A 4 -3.56 6.57 9.59
C VAL A 4 -2.75 6.15 8.35
N GLU A 5 -1.42 6.34 8.36
CA GLU A 5 -0.56 5.89 7.26
C GLU A 5 -0.58 4.37 7.13
N ARG A 6 -0.45 3.65 8.26
CA ARG A 6 -0.51 2.19 8.28
C ARG A 6 -1.83 1.65 7.73
N ASP A 7 -2.95 2.27 8.09
CA ASP A 7 -4.26 1.87 7.60
C ASP A 7 -4.43 2.13 6.09
N ARG A 8 -3.92 3.27 5.60
CA ARG A 8 -3.88 3.57 4.16
C ARG A 8 -3.04 2.58 3.39
N ILE A 9 -1.85 2.24 3.90
CA ILE A 9 -0.95 1.24 3.31
C ILE A 9 -1.64 -0.10 3.24
N LYS A 10 -2.27 -0.54 4.33
CA LYS A 10 -2.98 -1.82 4.41
C LYS A 10 -4.10 -1.90 3.38
N ARG A 11 -4.95 -0.87 3.30
CA ARG A 11 -6.02 -0.80 2.29
C ARG A 11 -5.47 -0.79 0.86
N ARG A 12 -4.40 -0.03 0.61
CA ARG A 12 -3.82 0.10 -0.73
C ARG A 12 -3.12 -1.18 -1.19
N ALA A 13 -2.34 -1.81 -0.31
CA ALA A 13 -1.68 -3.09 -0.56
C ALA A 13 -2.72 -4.17 -0.89
N HIS A 14 -3.78 -4.24 -0.08
CA HIS A 14 -4.83 -5.25 -0.25
C HIS A 14 -5.66 -5.04 -1.52
N ALA A 15 -5.90 -3.79 -1.92
CA ALA A 15 -6.53 -3.46 -3.20
C ALA A 15 -5.65 -3.93 -4.38
N LEU A 16 -4.37 -3.53 -4.39
CA LEU A 16 -3.42 -3.92 -5.43
C LEU A 16 -3.25 -5.43 -5.53
N TRP A 17 -3.19 -6.13 -4.40
CA TRP A 17 -3.08 -7.58 -4.35
C TRP A 17 -4.33 -8.27 -4.90
N ARG A 18 -5.54 -7.79 -4.56
CA ARG A 18 -6.79 -8.31 -5.14
C ARG A 18 -6.88 -8.04 -6.64
N GLU A 19 -6.53 -6.85 -7.10
CA GLU A 19 -6.52 -6.51 -8.53
C GLU A 19 -5.55 -7.39 -9.34
N ALA A 20 -4.43 -7.78 -8.73
CA ALA A 20 -3.46 -8.69 -9.31
C ALA A 20 -3.88 -10.18 -9.27
N GLY A 21 -5.05 -10.51 -8.70
CA GLY A 21 -5.54 -11.89 -8.60
C GLY A 21 -4.99 -12.66 -7.40
N SER A 22 -4.57 -11.97 -6.34
CA SER A 22 -4.07 -12.55 -5.09
C SER A 22 -2.93 -13.59 -5.29
N PRO A 23 -1.84 -13.23 -5.98
CA PRO A 23 -0.68 -14.11 -6.10
C PRO A 23 -0.07 -14.38 -4.72
N GLN A 24 0.02 -15.65 -4.33
CA GLN A 24 0.65 -16.05 -3.07
C GLN A 24 2.15 -15.71 -3.10
N GLY A 25 2.64 -15.11 -2.01
CA GLY A 25 4.06 -14.78 -1.82
C GLY A 25 4.49 -13.44 -2.41
N ARG A 26 3.60 -12.71 -3.09
CA ARG A 26 3.86 -11.33 -3.56
C ARG A 26 3.23 -10.26 -2.67
N ASP A 27 2.58 -10.67 -1.59
CA ASP A 27 1.87 -9.82 -0.64
C ASP A 27 2.82 -8.73 -0.08
N ARG A 28 4.07 -9.10 0.19
CA ARG A 28 5.13 -8.19 0.65
C ARG A 28 5.48 -7.12 -0.40
N GLU A 29 5.57 -7.51 -1.66
CA GLU A 29 5.90 -6.61 -2.76
C GLU A 29 4.79 -5.56 -2.99
N PHE A 30 3.52 -5.97 -2.84
CA PHE A 30 2.37 -5.06 -2.85
C PHE A 30 2.33 -4.16 -1.62
N TRP A 31 2.71 -4.68 -0.46
CA TRP A 31 2.84 -3.89 0.77
C TRP A 31 3.90 -2.80 0.62
N GLU A 32 5.10 -3.15 0.16
CA GLU A 32 6.20 -2.19 -0.07
C GLU A 32 5.83 -1.14 -1.13
N ARG A 33 5.13 -1.52 -2.21
CA ARG A 33 4.59 -0.56 -3.19
C ARG A 33 3.56 0.39 -2.60
N ALA A 34 2.69 -0.12 -1.72
CA ALA A 34 1.69 0.68 -1.02
C ALA A 34 2.34 1.62 0.00
N GLU A 35 3.34 1.16 0.75
CA GLU A 35 4.17 1.99 1.64
C GLU A 35 4.81 3.13 0.88
N LEU A 36 5.49 2.83 -0.23
CA LEU A 36 6.12 3.85 -1.06
C LEU A 36 5.10 4.84 -1.64
N GLN A 37 3.91 4.39 -2.07
CA GLN A 37 2.85 5.29 -2.56
C GLN A 37 2.31 6.19 -1.46
N VAL A 38 2.08 5.67 -0.25
CA VAL A 38 1.52 6.47 0.85
C VAL A 38 2.57 7.43 1.40
N LEU A 39 3.82 6.98 1.56
CA LEU A 39 4.93 7.79 2.08
C LEU A 39 5.41 8.83 1.06
N LYS A 40 5.53 8.49 -0.24
CA LYS A 40 5.88 9.47 -1.30
C LYS A 40 4.70 10.34 -1.72
N GLY A 41 3.47 9.82 -1.68
CA GLY A 41 2.26 10.54 -2.08
C GLY A 41 1.80 11.58 -1.07
N GLN A 42 2.33 11.57 0.16
CA GLN A 42 2.10 12.64 1.15
C GLN A 42 2.63 14.01 0.70
N SER A 43 3.41 14.10 -0.38
CA SER A 43 3.96 15.35 -0.89
C SER A 43 3.15 16.02 -2.03
N ALA A 44 1.99 15.49 -2.44
CA ALA A 44 1.28 16.02 -3.62
C ALA A 44 -0.22 16.36 -3.42
N ALA A 45 -0.74 16.38 -2.20
CA ALA A 45 -2.08 16.91 -1.94
C ALA A 45 -2.19 17.48 -0.53
N GLN A 46 -1.89 18.77 -0.40
CA GLN A 46 -2.47 19.66 0.61
C GLN A 46 -3.19 20.79 -0.12
#